data_AF-J5PV56-F1
#
_entry.id   AF-J5PV56-F1
#
_cell.length_a   1.000
_cell.length_b   1.000
_cell.length_c   1.000
_cell.angle_alpha   90.00
_cell.angle_beta   90.00
_cell.angle_gamma   90.00
#
_symmetry.space_group_name_H-M   'P 1'
#
loop_
_entity.id
_entity.type
_entity.pdbx_description
1 polymer ?
#
loop_
_entity_poly.entity_id
_entity_poly.type
_entity_poly.pdbx_seq_one_letter_code
_entity_poly.pdbx_strand_id
1 'polypeptide(L)'
;MITAPTLTISPEKVCWIILEARKFDVQDEAGDDGEDDESWSALDIRANDPTFRELKSFITSLNLDEQIDLVALTWLGRGDGTLEDFEDLRAEAARAHSRHTAAYLLSKPLLPDHLEDALQQFGCTCDDYDLERY
;
A
#
# COMPACT_ATOMS: atom_id res chain seq x y z
N MET A 1 11.06 -6.36 -26.59
CA MET A 1 9.99 -5.84 -25.73
C MET A 1 10.01 -6.72 -24.49
N ILE A 2 10.39 -6.17 -23.35
CA ILE A 2 10.32 -6.89 -22.08
C ILE A 2 8.83 -6.90 -21.73
N THR A 3 8.22 -8.08 -21.73
CA THR A 3 6.85 -8.24 -21.25
C THR A 3 6.87 -8.04 -19.74
N ALA A 4 6.07 -7.12 -19.22
CA ALA A 4 5.99 -6.90 -17.78
C ALA A 4 5.59 -8.21 -17.06
N PRO A 5 6.15 -8.47 -15.86
CA PRO A 5 5.78 -9.64 -15.07
C PRO A 5 4.29 -9.66 -14.75
N THR A 6 3.74 -10.83 -14.48
CA THR A 6 2.29 -10.97 -14.25
C THR A 6 1.97 -10.68 -12.79
N LEU A 7 1.13 -9.67 -12.54
CA LEU A 7 0.58 -9.39 -11.22
C LEU A 7 -0.64 -10.27 -10.96
N THR A 8 -0.71 -10.82 -9.75
CA THR A 8 -1.88 -11.52 -9.20
C THR A 8 -2.87 -10.52 -8.61
N ILE A 9 -2.37 -9.44 -8.01
CA ILE A 9 -3.20 -8.30 -7.62
C ILE A 9 -3.58 -7.47 -8.84
N SER A 10 -4.86 -7.09 -8.95
CA SER A 10 -5.28 -6.20 -10.02
C SER A 10 -4.77 -4.77 -9.76
N PRO A 11 -4.29 -4.05 -10.80
CA PRO A 11 -3.86 -2.66 -10.65
C PRO A 11 -4.94 -1.75 -10.04
N GLU A 12 -6.21 -2.03 -10.33
CA GLU A 12 -7.37 -1.34 -9.76
C GLU A 12 -7.40 -1.41 -8.22
N LYS A 13 -7.13 -2.58 -7.62
CA LYS A 13 -7.05 -2.72 -6.16
C LYS A 13 -5.87 -1.94 -5.58
N VAL A 14 -4.73 -1.95 -6.28
CA VAL A 14 -3.55 -1.16 -5.87
C VAL A 14 -3.87 0.34 -5.91
N CYS A 15 -4.56 0.80 -6.95
CA CYS A 15 -4.98 2.19 -7.07
C CYS A 15 -5.98 2.62 -5.99
N TRP A 16 -6.93 1.76 -5.62
CA TRP A 16 -7.79 2.04 -4.48
C TRP A 16 -6.97 2.19 -3.18
N ILE A 17 -6.01 1.29 -2.94
CA ILE A 17 -5.09 1.37 -1.78
C ILE A 17 -4.31 2.69 -1.79
N ILE A 18 -3.80 3.12 -2.95
CA ILE A 18 -3.07 4.39 -3.11
C ILE A 18 -3.95 5.57 -2.72
N LEU A 19 -5.17 5.66 -3.27
CA LEU A 19 -6.09 6.76 -2.95
C LEU A 19 -6.44 6.80 -1.47
N GLU A 20 -6.77 5.66 -0.89
CA GLU A 20 -7.17 5.58 0.51
C GLU A 20 -6.00 5.86 1.46
N ALA A 21 -4.79 5.42 1.12
CA ALA A 21 -3.57 5.76 1.86
C ALA A 21 -3.25 7.26 1.78
N ARG A 22 -3.44 7.91 0.62
CA ARG A 22 -3.25 9.37 0.48
C ARG A 22 -4.26 10.15 1.34
N LYS A 23 -5.53 9.74 1.38
CA LYS A 23 -6.55 10.36 2.25
C LYS A 23 -6.16 10.25 3.72
N PHE A 24 -5.55 9.13 4.12
CA PHE A 24 -5.06 8.94 5.47
C PHE A 24 -3.88 9.88 5.78
N ASP A 25 -2.87 9.94 4.90
CA ASP A 25 -1.69 10.79 5.10
C ASP A 25 -2.05 12.29 5.18
N VAL A 26 -3.06 12.74 4.42
CA VAL A 26 -3.57 14.13 4.47
C VAL A 26 -4.32 14.45 5.77
N GLN A 27 -4.98 13.47 6.38
CA GLN A 27 -5.67 13.67 7.66
C GLN A 27 -4.68 13.73 8.83
N ASP A 28 -3.57 12.99 8.76
CA ASP A 28 -2.51 13.00 9.77
C ASP A 28 -1.79 14.36 9.85
N GLU A 29 -1.62 15.06 8.71
CA GLU A 29 -1.03 16.41 8.67
C GLU A 29 -1.99 17.53 9.13
N ALA A 30 -3.31 17.30 9.06
CA ALA A 30 -4.33 18.27 9.47
C ALA A 30 -4.70 18.16 10.96
N GLY A 31 -4.19 17.15 11.66
CA GLY A 31 -4.52 16.83 13.06
C GLY A 31 -3.52 17.37 14.08
N ASP A 32 -3.42 18.69 14.23
CA ASP A 32 -2.89 19.34 15.43
C ASP A 32 -3.65 20.65 15.70
N ASP A 33 -4.91 20.54 16.13
CA ASP A 33 -5.65 21.68 16.69
C ASP A 33 -6.61 21.23 17.82
N GLY A 34 -6.15 20.27 18.64
CA GLY A 34 -6.91 19.70 19.75
C GLY A 34 -6.09 19.71 21.04
N GLU A 35 -6.21 20.79 21.81
CA GLU A 35 -5.86 20.83 23.24
C GLU A 35 -6.78 19.87 24.02
N ASP A 36 -6.54 18.56 24.01
CA ASP A 36 -7.24 17.62 24.89
C ASP A 36 -6.28 16.65 25.59
N ASP A 37 -6.32 16.68 26.92
CA ASP A 37 -5.47 16.02 27.90
C ASP A 37 -5.79 14.51 28.05
N GLU A 38 -5.69 13.75 26.96
CA GLU A 38 -5.62 12.29 26.99
C GLU A 38 -4.35 11.81 26.29
N SER A 39 -3.44 11.19 27.05
CA SER A 39 -2.13 10.67 26.60
C SER A 39 -2.26 9.47 25.64
N TRP A 40 -2.89 9.66 24.49
CA TRP A 40 -2.83 8.75 23.36
C TRP A 40 -1.58 9.08 22.54
N SER A 41 -0.81 8.06 22.17
CA SER A 41 0.32 8.29 21.25
C SER A 41 -0.21 8.65 19.86
N ALA A 42 0.56 9.36 19.04
CA ALA A 42 0.23 9.59 17.62
C ALA A 42 -0.09 8.28 16.88
N LEU A 43 0.54 7.17 17.28
CA LEU A 43 0.25 5.83 16.75
C LEU A 43 -1.13 5.31 17.15
N ASP A 44 -1.63 5.63 18.35
CA ASP A 44 -2.98 5.24 18.78
C ASP A 44 -4.07 6.07 18.09
N ILE A 45 -3.84 7.37 17.88
CA ILE A 45 -4.75 8.25 17.13
C ILE A 45 -4.93 7.71 15.71
N ARG A 46 -3.81 7.44 15.04
CA ARG A 46 -3.74 6.86 13.70
C ARG A 46 -4.37 5.47 13.60
N ALA A 47 -4.19 4.61 14.61
CA ALA A 47 -4.83 3.29 14.62
C ALA A 47 -6.37 3.36 14.80
N ASN A 48 -6.87 4.44 15.41
CA ASN A 48 -8.30 4.64 15.66
C ASN A 48 -9.01 5.35 14.49
N ASP A 49 -8.25 5.87 13.53
CA ASP A 49 -8.76 6.47 12.30
C ASP A 49 -9.61 5.45 11.49
N PRO A 50 -10.83 5.85 11.04
CA PRO A 50 -11.71 4.95 10.29
C PRO A 50 -11.13 4.55 8.93
N THR A 51 -10.46 5.47 8.22
CA THR A 51 -9.78 5.22 6.95
C THR A 51 -8.63 4.24 7.13
N PHE A 52 -7.82 4.39 8.20
CA PHE A 52 -6.76 3.43 8.52
C PHE A 52 -7.30 2.02 8.77
N ARG A 53 -8.41 1.91 9.51
CA ARG A 53 -9.05 0.61 9.80
C ARG A 53 -9.61 -0.05 8.55
N GLU A 54 -10.24 0.73 7.69
CA GLU A 54 -10.76 0.27 6.40
C GLU A 54 -9.64 -0.24 5.50
N LEU A 55 -8.58 0.55 5.33
CA LEU A 55 -7.42 0.18 4.52
C LEU A 55 -6.72 -1.07 5.06
N LYS A 56 -6.55 -1.18 6.38
CA LYS A 56 -6.00 -2.38 7.02
C LYS A 56 -6.89 -3.59 6.79
N SER A 57 -8.20 -3.44 6.91
CA SER A 57 -9.17 -4.51 6.68
C SER A 57 -9.11 -4.98 5.21
N PHE A 58 -9.06 -4.05 4.27
CA PHE A 58 -8.96 -4.34 2.85
C PHE A 58 -7.70 -5.13 2.53
N ILE A 59 -6.52 -4.66 2.96
CA ILE A 59 -5.24 -5.37 2.73
C ILE A 59 -5.25 -6.76 3.39
N THR A 60 -5.85 -6.88 4.58
CA THR A 60 -5.97 -8.18 5.27
C THR A 60 -6.90 -9.15 4.54
N SER A 61 -7.90 -8.63 3.80
CA SER A 61 -8.86 -9.42 3.03
C SER A 61 -8.32 -9.95 1.70
N LEU A 62 -7.22 -9.37 1.21
CA LEU A 62 -6.51 -9.83 0.02
C LEU A 62 -6.02 -11.27 0.21
N ASN A 63 -5.98 -12.04 -0.88
CA ASN A 63 -5.40 -13.38 -0.83
C ASN A 63 -3.87 -13.32 -0.63
N LEU A 64 -3.27 -14.47 -0.32
CA LEU A 64 -1.84 -14.55 -0.01
C LEU A 64 -0.96 -13.97 -1.13
N ASP A 65 -1.23 -14.35 -2.38
CA ASP A 65 -0.44 -13.90 -3.53
C ASP A 65 -0.62 -12.39 -3.78
N GLU A 66 -1.83 -11.86 -3.58
CA GLU A 66 -2.10 -10.43 -3.67
C GLU A 66 -1.36 -9.63 -2.59
N GLN A 67 -1.29 -10.13 -1.36
CA GLN A 67 -0.52 -9.49 -0.28
C GLN A 67 0.98 -9.52 -0.57
N ILE A 68 1.48 -10.63 -1.12
CA ILE A 68 2.88 -10.77 -1.55
C ILE A 68 3.19 -9.76 -2.66
N ASP A 69 2.33 -9.66 -3.67
CA ASP A 69 2.50 -8.71 -4.77
C ASP A 69 2.51 -7.28 -4.26
N LEU A 70 1.62 -6.94 -3.32
CA LEU A 70 1.56 -5.59 -2.75
C LEU A 70 2.86 -5.22 -2.01
N VAL A 71 3.46 -6.17 -1.28
CA VAL A 71 4.78 -5.98 -0.66
C VAL A 71 5.88 -5.82 -1.71
N ALA A 72 5.89 -6.68 -2.74
CA ALA A 72 6.88 -6.61 -3.81
C ALA A 72 6.79 -5.30 -4.61
N LEU A 73 5.58 -4.84 -4.92
CA LEU A 73 5.32 -3.54 -5.55
C LEU A 73 5.84 -2.40 -4.68
N THR A 74 5.59 -2.44 -3.37
CA THR A 74 6.09 -1.42 -2.45
C THR A 74 7.63 -1.35 -2.46
N TRP A 75 8.31 -2.48 -2.53
CA TRP A 75 9.78 -2.53 -2.62
C TRP A 75 10.30 -2.07 -3.99
N LEU A 76 9.61 -2.44 -5.06
CA LEU A 76 9.94 -2.02 -6.42
C LEU A 76 9.88 -0.50 -6.56
N GLY A 77 8.78 0.14 -6.14
CA GLY A 77 8.65 1.60 -6.24
C GLY A 77 9.57 2.36 -5.30
N ARG A 78 9.99 1.74 -4.19
CA ARG A 78 11.06 2.26 -3.32
C ARG A 78 12.46 2.20 -3.96
N GLY A 79 12.60 1.44 -5.05
CA GLY A 79 13.87 1.24 -5.76
C GLY A 79 14.75 0.13 -5.18
N ASP A 80 14.17 -0.84 -4.45
CA ASP A 80 14.91 -2.01 -3.94
C ASP A 80 15.33 -2.99 -5.06
N GLY A 81 14.74 -2.85 -6.26
CA GLY A 81 15.07 -3.62 -7.45
C GLY A 81 14.45 -2.99 -8.70
N THR A 82 14.49 -3.72 -9.81
CA THR A 82 13.92 -3.28 -11.08
C THR A 82 12.79 -4.21 -11.54
N LEU A 83 12.08 -3.82 -12.61
CA LEU A 83 11.06 -4.67 -13.22
C LEU A 83 11.63 -6.02 -13.70
N GLU A 84 12.91 -6.07 -14.06
CA GLU A 84 13.60 -7.31 -14.46
C GLU A 84 13.81 -8.26 -13.26
N ASP A 85 13.96 -7.69 -12.05
CA ASP A 85 14.18 -8.42 -10.80
C ASP A 85 12.87 -8.72 -10.03
N PHE A 86 11.70 -8.38 -10.61
CA PHE A 86 10.44 -8.39 -9.88
C PHE A 86 10.06 -9.78 -9.34
N GLU A 87 10.34 -10.86 -10.08
CA GLU A 87 10.07 -12.22 -9.61
C GLU A 87 10.92 -12.58 -8.38
N ASP A 88 12.15 -12.07 -8.30
CA ASP A 88 13.02 -12.26 -7.13
C ASP A 88 12.54 -11.43 -5.94
N LEU A 89 12.14 -10.17 -6.17
CA LEU A 89 11.49 -9.33 -5.15
C LEU A 89 10.23 -9.99 -4.61
N ARG A 90 9.40 -10.57 -5.51
CA ARG A 90 8.19 -11.30 -5.15
C ARG A 90 8.49 -12.55 -4.34
N ALA A 91 9.52 -13.31 -4.72
CA ALA A 91 9.95 -14.48 -3.95
C ALA A 91 10.46 -14.08 -2.55
N GLU A 92 11.14 -12.94 -2.42
CA GLU A 92 11.54 -12.40 -1.12
C GLU A 92 10.34 -11.93 -0.29
N ALA A 93 9.37 -11.25 -0.90
CA ALA A 93 8.13 -10.83 -0.26
C ALA A 93 7.34 -12.05 0.25
N ALA A 94 7.30 -13.14 -0.52
CA ALA A 94 6.69 -14.41 -0.10
C ALA A 94 7.37 -15.00 1.13
N ARG A 95 8.71 -14.94 1.21
CA ARG A 95 9.47 -15.38 2.39
C ARG A 95 9.25 -14.50 3.61
N ALA A 96 9.06 -13.20 3.40
CA ALA A 96 8.81 -12.22 4.47
C ALA A 96 7.35 -12.16 4.94
N HIS A 97 6.42 -12.75 4.18
CA HIS A 97 4.99 -12.68 4.43
C HIS A 97 4.62 -13.21 5.83
N SER A 98 3.73 -12.50 6.51
CA SER A 98 3.19 -12.93 7.80
C SER A 98 1.77 -12.40 8.03
N ARG A 99 1.12 -12.80 9.12
CA ARG A 99 -0.18 -12.22 9.54
C ARG A 99 -0.12 -10.71 9.82
N HIS A 100 1.07 -10.12 9.86
CA HIS A 100 1.29 -8.69 10.12
C HIS A 100 1.54 -7.88 8.84
N THR A 101 1.41 -8.48 7.64
CA THR A 101 1.69 -7.81 6.35
C THR A 101 0.92 -6.49 6.20
N ALA A 102 -0.38 -6.46 6.51
CA ALA A 102 -1.16 -5.22 6.45
C ALA A 102 -0.62 -4.12 7.37
N ALA A 103 -0.30 -4.47 8.63
CA ALA A 103 0.26 -3.50 9.57
C ALA A 103 1.67 -3.03 9.15
N TYR A 104 2.47 -3.94 8.61
CA TYR A 104 3.80 -3.63 8.07
C TYR A 104 3.72 -2.63 6.91
N LEU A 105 2.88 -2.90 5.91
CA LEU A 105 2.69 -2.01 4.76
C LEU A 105 2.23 -0.64 5.21
N LEU A 106 1.21 -0.57 6.05
CA LEU A 106 0.68 0.70 6.51
C LEU A 106 1.70 1.47 7.35
N SER A 107 2.56 0.81 8.13
CA SER A 107 3.63 1.49 8.87
C SER A 107 4.71 2.14 7.99
N LYS A 108 4.70 1.89 6.67
CA LYS A 108 5.70 2.46 5.77
C LYS A 108 5.35 3.91 5.41
N PRO A 109 6.29 4.84 5.56
CA PRO A 109 6.12 6.18 5.02
C PRO A 109 6.05 6.12 3.49
N LEU A 110 5.29 7.05 2.89
CA LEU A 110 5.17 7.21 1.44
C LEU A 110 4.70 5.91 0.74
N LEU A 111 3.95 5.05 1.43
CA LEU A 111 3.33 3.88 0.83
C LEU A 111 2.59 4.20 -0.48
N PRO A 112 1.73 5.24 -0.56
CA PRO A 112 1.04 5.53 -1.81
C PRO A 112 1.98 5.88 -2.95
N ASP A 113 3.05 6.66 -2.70
CA ASP A 113 4.02 7.04 -3.73
C ASP A 113 4.80 5.82 -4.24
N HIS A 114 5.26 4.94 -3.34
CA HIS A 114 5.94 3.71 -3.75
C HIS A 114 5.04 2.80 -4.59
N LEU A 115 3.76 2.67 -4.25
CA LEU A 115 2.84 1.85 -5.04
C LEU A 115 2.56 2.47 -6.42
N GLU A 116 2.44 3.80 -6.50
CA GLU A 116 2.25 4.52 -7.75
C GLU A 116 3.48 4.38 -8.67
N ASP A 117 4.68 4.61 -8.14
CA ASP A 117 5.94 4.45 -8.88
C ASP A 117 6.11 3.02 -9.41
N ALA A 118 5.71 2.02 -8.62
CA ALA A 118 5.71 0.63 -9.07
C ALA A 118 4.73 0.42 -10.24
N LEU A 119 3.48 0.86 -10.11
CA LEU A 119 2.48 0.73 -11.19
C LEU A 119 2.94 1.42 -12.49
N GLN A 120 3.57 2.59 -12.39
CA GLN A 120 4.13 3.29 -13.55
C GLN A 120 5.20 2.46 -14.26
N GLN A 121 6.05 1.74 -13.53
CA GLN A 121 7.01 0.80 -14.12
C GLN A 121 6.34 -0.36 -14.86
N PHE A 122 5.17 -0.81 -14.39
CA PHE A 122 4.33 -1.79 -15.10
C PHE A 122 3.53 -1.18 -16.26
N GLY A 123 3.58 0.14 -16.46
CA GLY A 123 2.82 0.85 -17.49
C GLY A 123 1.34 1.03 -17.15
N CYS A 124 0.99 0.99 -15.87
CA CYS A 124 -0.36 1.23 -15.36
C CYS A 124 -0.43 2.60 -14.66
N THR A 125 -1.56 3.28 -14.78
CA THR A 125 -1.85 4.52 -14.03
C THR A 125 -3.22 4.41 -13.36
N CYS A 126 -3.43 5.13 -12.26
CA CYS A 126 -4.70 5.08 -11.55
C CYS A 126 -5.83 5.87 -12.21
N ASP A 127 -5.49 6.81 -13.09
CA ASP A 127 -6.45 7.58 -13.88
C ASP A 127 -7.25 6.71 -14.87
N ASP A 128 -6.74 5.53 -15.19
CA ASP A 128 -7.38 4.59 -16.12
C ASP A 128 -8.51 3.76 -15.47
N TYR A 129 -8.69 3.84 -14.14
CA TYR A 129 -9.62 2.99 -13.40
C TYR A 129 -10.78 3.76 -12.75
N ASP A 130 -11.97 3.17 -12.80
CA ASP A 130 -13.16 3.66 -12.11
C ASP A 130 -13.20 3.09 -10.68
N LEU A 131 -12.73 3.88 -9.72
CA LEU A 131 -12.53 3.46 -8.33
C LEU A 131 -13.75 3.68 -7.44
N GLU A 132 -14.90 4.12 -7.98
CA GLU A 132 -16.16 4.31 -7.23
C GLU A 132 -16.78 2.98 -6.74
N ARG A 133 -16.17 1.84 -7.08
CA ARG A 133 -16.74 0.50 -6.96
C ARG A 133 -16.23 -0.32 -5.78
N TYR A 134 -15.28 0.21 -5.01
CA TYR A 134 -14.61 -0.48 -3.90
C TYR A 134 -14.94 0.19 -2.56
#